data_AF-A0A7C1YGF4-F1
#
_entry.id   AF-A0A7C1YGF4-F1
#
_cell.length_a   1.000
_cell.length_b   1.000
_cell.length_c   1.000
_cell.angle_alpha   90.00
_cell.angle_beta   90.00
_cell.angle_gamma   90.00
#
_symmetry.space_group_name_H-M   'P 1'
#
loop_
_entity.id
_entity.type
_entity.pdbx_description
1 polymer ?
#
loop_
_entity_poly.entity_id
_entity_poly.type
_entity_poly.pdbx_seq_one_letter_code
_entity_poly.pdbx_strand_id
1 'polypeptide(L)'
;MDALIIANDPRFLEEICGLTIIDRLLRSLHCSGIKQAIIITSTPGPYHRVVKRRAWPRKQLKISIVELSHPEQMKTWVSILEQHCTDVSNTNGSDPVLIVPHPGIYDTRLIRNLAQGTSPTALVDSQPPDYLNVLPDPQYLSAQGILCGPVCVDRAWLTLQTGSFLSFIQSGLFNEQVKALDVSEQTTYLDSQRRELRPYWFPALDPKLRQVATETILDASKKESMDFPALLHAPIEIFLIQHLCKLPISPNQITIFCNIVAYTATFLFSQGLLAWGIMVALAVGIIDGLDGKQARVKLEVTPVGEYEHTFDYLYELSWWFSLAY
;
A
#
# COMPACT_ATOMS: atom_id res chain seq x y z
N MET A 1 12.91 -12.31 4.75
CA MET A 1 11.72 -12.26 5.61
C MET A 1 10.51 -12.67 4.79
N ASP A 2 9.69 -13.53 5.37
CA ASP A 2 8.49 -14.07 4.76
C ASP A 2 7.25 -13.53 5.47
N ALA A 3 6.13 -13.42 4.75
CA ALA A 3 4.84 -13.04 5.31
C ALA A 3 3.83 -14.19 5.25
N LEU A 4 3.08 -14.38 6.32
CA LEU A 4 1.95 -15.31 6.43
C LEU A 4 0.66 -14.50 6.57
N ILE A 5 -0.29 -14.70 5.66
CA ILE A 5 -1.56 -13.97 5.62
C ILE A 5 -2.70 -14.95 5.88
N ILE A 6 -3.50 -14.67 6.91
CA ILE A 6 -4.64 -15.50 7.32
C ILE A 6 -5.91 -14.99 6.63
N ALA A 7 -6.19 -15.51 5.44
CA ALA A 7 -7.20 -14.98 4.54
C ALA A 7 -8.52 -15.77 4.57
N ASN A 8 -9.08 -15.97 5.77
CA ASN A 8 -10.39 -16.62 5.94
C ASN A 8 -11.56 -15.61 5.92
N ASP A 9 -11.27 -14.34 6.18
CA ASP A 9 -12.27 -13.27 6.14
C ASP A 9 -12.54 -12.83 4.69
N PRO A 10 -13.78 -12.90 4.18
CA PRO A 10 -14.10 -12.50 2.81
C PRO A 10 -13.81 -11.02 2.53
N ARG A 11 -13.71 -10.17 3.57
CA ARG A 11 -13.41 -8.74 3.43
C ARG A 11 -12.04 -8.47 2.79
N PHE A 12 -11.11 -9.44 2.81
CA PHE A 12 -9.86 -9.35 2.03
C PHE A 12 -10.08 -9.10 0.53
N LEU A 13 -11.23 -9.51 0.00
CA LEU A 13 -11.59 -9.37 -1.41
C LEU A 13 -12.36 -8.08 -1.71
N GLU A 14 -12.68 -7.27 -0.70
CA GLU A 14 -13.29 -5.97 -0.92
C GLU A 14 -12.32 -4.98 -1.56
N GLU A 15 -12.83 -4.12 -2.44
CA GLU A 15 -12.02 -3.15 -3.18
C GLU A 15 -11.99 -1.77 -2.54
N ILE A 16 -10.84 -1.10 -2.57
CA ILE A 16 -10.68 0.31 -2.21
C ILE A 16 -9.74 0.99 -3.19
N CYS A 17 -10.19 2.10 -3.77
CA CYS A 17 -9.49 2.79 -4.85
C CYS A 17 -9.06 1.84 -5.99
N GLY A 18 -9.97 0.93 -6.40
CA GLY A 18 -9.77 -0.02 -7.50
C GLY A 18 -8.86 -1.23 -7.22
N LEU A 19 -8.46 -1.45 -5.96
CA LEU A 19 -7.67 -2.62 -5.55
C LEU A 19 -8.36 -3.36 -4.42
N THR A 20 -8.37 -4.70 -4.48
CA THR A 20 -8.78 -5.51 -3.31
C THR A 20 -7.84 -5.26 -2.12
N ILE A 21 -8.33 -5.40 -0.89
CA ILE A 21 -7.50 -5.28 0.33
C ILE A 21 -6.30 -6.22 0.26
N ILE A 22 -6.50 -7.47 -0.18
CA ILE A 22 -5.40 -8.42 -0.34
C ILE A 22 -4.40 -8.01 -1.43
N ASP A 23 -4.83 -7.45 -2.57
CA ASP A 23 -3.91 -6.93 -3.59
C ASP A 23 -3.09 -5.77 -3.03
N ARG A 24 -3.74 -4.81 -2.35
CA ARG A 24 -3.07 -3.70 -1.70
C ARG A 24 -2.06 -4.18 -0.66
N LEU A 25 -2.43 -5.14 0.19
CA LEU A 25 -1.53 -5.73 1.18
C LEU A 25 -0.31 -6.37 0.51
N LEU A 26 -0.51 -7.22 -0.50
CA LEU A 26 0.60 -7.87 -1.22
C LEU A 26 1.54 -6.85 -1.88
N ARG A 27 1.01 -5.75 -2.42
CA ARG A 27 1.83 -4.64 -2.94
C ARG A 27 2.59 -3.94 -1.83
N SER A 28 1.95 -3.66 -0.69
CA SER A 28 2.61 -3.05 0.46
C SER A 28 3.74 -3.94 1.01
N LEU A 29 3.55 -5.26 1.07
CA LEU A 29 4.58 -6.22 1.48
C LEU A 29 5.78 -6.15 0.53
N HIS A 30 5.55 -6.18 -0.78
CA HIS A 30 6.60 -6.05 -1.79
C HIS A 30 7.36 -4.71 -1.68
N CYS A 31 6.65 -3.58 -1.58
CA CYS A 31 7.25 -2.26 -1.39
C CYS A 31 8.04 -2.11 -0.06
N SER A 32 7.81 -3.02 0.88
CA SER A 32 8.51 -3.09 2.17
C SER A 32 9.71 -4.04 2.15
N GLY A 33 10.00 -4.69 1.02
CA GLY A 33 11.16 -5.59 0.85
C GLY A 33 10.90 -7.05 1.18
N ILE A 34 9.64 -7.45 1.40
CA ILE A 34 9.28 -8.85 1.67
C ILE A 34 9.33 -9.65 0.38
N LYS A 35 9.99 -10.81 0.42
CA LYS A 35 10.29 -11.63 -0.76
C LYS A 35 9.24 -12.69 -1.03
N GLN A 36 8.59 -13.19 0.01
CA GLN A 36 7.59 -14.24 -0.09
C GLN A 36 6.37 -13.94 0.77
N ALA A 37 5.18 -14.22 0.23
CA ALA A 37 3.91 -14.15 0.93
C ALA A 37 3.16 -15.49 0.79
N ILE A 38 2.79 -16.08 1.92
CA ILE A 38 2.02 -17.32 2.02
C ILE A 38 0.61 -16.95 2.46
N ILE A 39 -0.38 -17.24 1.64
CA ILE A 39 -1.79 -16.99 1.93
C ILE A 39 -2.41 -18.31 2.39
N ILE A 40 -2.88 -18.37 3.62
CA ILE A 40 -3.64 -19.52 4.14
C ILE A 40 -5.13 -19.19 4.14
N THR A 41 -5.96 -20.09 3.61
CA THR A 41 -7.40 -19.85 3.48
C THR A 41 -8.17 -21.15 3.34
N SER A 42 -9.44 -21.14 3.73
CA SER A 42 -10.38 -22.24 3.45
C SER A 42 -10.95 -22.18 2.03
N THR A 43 -10.84 -21.04 1.34
CA THR A 43 -11.48 -20.80 0.04
C THR A 43 -10.47 -20.22 -0.96
N PRO A 44 -9.57 -21.04 -1.54
CA PRO A 44 -8.44 -20.54 -2.35
C PRO A 44 -8.85 -19.93 -3.70
N GLY A 45 -10.03 -20.30 -4.24
CA GLY A 45 -10.48 -19.92 -5.58
C GLY A 45 -10.43 -18.41 -5.88
N PRO A 46 -11.09 -17.54 -5.07
CA PRO A 46 -11.04 -16.09 -5.26
C PRO A 46 -9.62 -15.51 -5.18
N TYR A 47 -8.79 -15.99 -4.24
CA TYR A 47 -7.41 -15.52 -4.08
C TYR A 47 -6.53 -15.89 -5.28
N HIS A 48 -6.72 -17.08 -5.86
CA HIS A 48 -6.05 -17.44 -7.11
C HIS A 48 -6.38 -16.45 -8.24
N ARG A 49 -7.62 -15.95 -8.34
CA ARG A 49 -7.97 -14.95 -9.36
C ARG A 49 -7.23 -13.64 -9.14
N VAL A 50 -7.16 -13.15 -7.90
CA VAL A 50 -6.46 -11.91 -7.55
C VAL A 50 -4.94 -12.02 -7.76
N VAL A 51 -4.35 -13.16 -7.42
CA VAL A 51 -2.91 -13.42 -7.62
C VAL A 51 -2.58 -13.64 -9.10
N LYS A 52 -3.45 -14.30 -9.87
CA LYS A 52 -3.25 -14.53 -11.32
C LYS A 52 -3.33 -13.26 -12.16
N ARG A 53 -4.03 -12.21 -11.70
CA ARG A 53 -4.11 -10.89 -12.37
C ARG A 53 -2.76 -10.13 -12.39
N ARG A 54 -1.62 -10.83 -12.35
CA ARG A 54 -0.22 -10.35 -12.25
C ARG A 54 -0.09 -8.86 -12.55
N ALA A 55 -0.18 -8.05 -11.50
CA ALA A 55 0.13 -6.64 -11.59
C ALA A 55 1.65 -6.47 -11.55
N TRP A 56 2.19 -5.60 -12.40
CA TRP A 56 3.60 -5.23 -12.45
C TRP A 56 4.26 -5.03 -11.06
N PRO A 57 3.60 -4.44 -10.04
CA PRO A 57 4.20 -4.17 -8.73
C PRO A 57 4.52 -5.39 -7.88
N ARG A 58 4.05 -6.59 -8.23
CA ARG A 58 4.26 -7.82 -7.44
C ARG A 58 5.14 -8.84 -8.16
N LYS A 59 5.81 -8.45 -9.25
CA LYS A 59 6.56 -9.40 -10.11
C LYS A 59 7.64 -10.18 -9.36
N GLN A 60 8.26 -9.58 -8.34
CA GLN A 60 9.34 -10.20 -7.56
C GLN A 60 8.85 -10.85 -6.26
N LEU A 61 7.57 -10.68 -5.88
CA LEU A 61 7.00 -11.31 -4.69
C LEU A 61 6.58 -12.74 -5.03
N LYS A 62 7.20 -13.73 -4.41
CA LYS A 62 6.77 -15.13 -4.51
C LYS A 62 5.50 -15.32 -3.68
N ILE A 63 4.41 -15.73 -4.33
CA ILE A 63 3.11 -15.91 -3.66
C ILE A 63 2.72 -17.39 -3.71
N SER A 64 2.45 -17.99 -2.56
CA SER A 64 1.88 -19.34 -2.44
C SER A 64 0.54 -19.28 -1.72
N ILE A 65 -0.44 -20.07 -2.19
CA ILE A 65 -1.76 -20.19 -1.56
C ILE A 65 -1.86 -21.61 -1.03
N VAL A 66 -2.21 -21.75 0.26
CA VAL A 66 -2.36 -23.04 0.94
C VAL A 66 -3.79 -23.15 1.45
N GLU A 67 -4.46 -24.22 1.05
CA GLU A 67 -5.83 -24.52 1.47
C GLU A 67 -5.83 -25.24 2.82
N LEU A 68 -6.58 -24.70 3.79
CA LEU A 68 -6.74 -25.27 5.12
C LEU A 68 -8.20 -25.15 5.56
N SER A 69 -8.73 -26.20 6.17
CA SER A 69 -10.10 -26.16 6.71
C SER A 69 -10.23 -25.19 7.89
N HIS A 70 -9.18 -25.03 8.71
CA HIS A 70 -9.17 -24.20 9.91
C HIS A 70 -7.90 -23.31 9.95
N PRO A 71 -7.80 -22.30 9.07
CA PRO A 71 -6.60 -21.48 8.91
C PRO A 71 -6.25 -20.66 10.16
N GLU A 72 -7.18 -20.46 11.09
CA GLU A 72 -6.95 -19.80 12.39
C GLU A 72 -6.15 -20.64 13.39
N GLN A 73 -5.98 -21.94 13.16
CA GLN A 73 -5.27 -22.82 14.08
C GLN A 73 -3.75 -22.71 13.96
N MET A 74 -3.13 -22.00 14.91
CA MET A 74 -1.69 -21.72 14.94
C MET A 74 -0.77 -22.94 14.79
N LYS A 75 -1.18 -24.11 15.31
CA LYS A 75 -0.39 -25.36 15.22
C LYS A 75 -0.03 -25.72 13.78
N THR A 76 -0.87 -25.35 12.82
CA THR A 76 -0.67 -25.64 11.39
C THR A 76 0.26 -24.64 10.70
N TRP A 77 0.45 -23.44 11.27
CA TRP A 77 1.24 -22.38 10.63
C TRP A 77 2.71 -22.71 10.59
N VAL A 78 3.24 -23.30 11.68
CA VAL A 78 4.65 -23.70 11.78
C VAL A 78 4.99 -24.70 10.68
N SER A 79 4.19 -25.76 10.52
CA SER A 79 4.41 -26.76 9.47
C SER A 79 4.35 -26.17 8.06
N ILE A 80 3.49 -25.17 7.84
CA ILE A 80 3.38 -24.52 6.53
C ILE A 80 4.60 -23.65 6.25
N LEU A 81 5.07 -22.91 7.24
CA LEU A 81 6.28 -22.11 7.16
C LEU A 81 7.49 -23.02 6.88
N GLU A 82 7.63 -24.13 7.59
CA GLU A 82 8.70 -25.12 7.33
C GLU A 82 8.65 -25.69 5.91
N GLN A 83 7.46 -25.96 5.38
CA GLN A 83 7.30 -26.54 4.04
C GLN A 83 7.55 -25.53 2.90
N HIS A 84 7.23 -24.25 3.09
CA HIS A 84 7.19 -23.27 2.01
C HIS A 84 8.33 -22.25 2.03
N CYS A 85 9.06 -22.13 3.15
CA CYS A 85 10.20 -21.24 3.26
C CYS A 85 11.46 -21.94 2.73
N THR A 86 12.14 -21.30 1.77
CA THR A 86 13.18 -21.94 0.93
C THR A 86 14.58 -21.94 1.52
N ASP A 87 14.81 -21.29 2.66
CA ASP A 87 16.15 -21.22 3.27
C ASP A 87 16.40 -22.43 4.18
N VAL A 88 16.64 -23.58 3.54
CA VAL A 88 17.08 -24.84 4.17
C VAL A 88 18.50 -24.70 4.78
N SER A 89 19.21 -23.62 4.50
CA SER A 89 20.58 -23.37 5.01
C SER A 89 20.65 -22.73 6.39
N ASN A 90 19.54 -22.25 6.96
CA ASN A 90 19.51 -21.64 8.28
C ASN A 90 18.57 -22.44 9.20
N THR A 91 19.06 -23.60 9.66
CA THR A 91 18.38 -24.49 10.62
C THR A 91 18.21 -23.90 12.03
N ASN A 92 18.71 -22.68 12.27
CA ASN A 92 18.52 -21.97 13.52
C ASN A 92 17.24 -21.15 13.42
N GLY A 93 16.08 -21.74 13.75
CA GLY A 93 14.69 -21.25 13.71
C GLY A 93 14.36 -19.80 14.16
N SER A 94 15.15 -18.82 13.75
CA SER A 94 15.19 -17.43 14.19
C SER A 94 14.91 -16.48 13.03
N ASP A 95 14.50 -17.01 11.87
CA ASP A 95 14.08 -16.16 10.76
C ASP A 95 12.72 -15.53 11.11
N PRO A 96 12.64 -14.19 11.18
CA PRO A 96 11.40 -13.52 11.55
C PRO A 96 10.37 -13.67 10.42
N VAL A 97 9.11 -13.85 10.82
CA VAL A 97 7.95 -13.98 9.94
C VAL A 97 6.95 -12.90 10.29
N LEU A 98 6.41 -12.24 9.26
CA LEU A 98 5.36 -11.25 9.42
C LEU A 98 4.00 -11.95 9.30
N ILE A 99 3.20 -11.93 10.35
CA ILE A 99 1.86 -12.50 10.36
C ILE A 99 0.84 -11.39 10.20
N VAL A 100 -0.06 -11.54 9.24
CA VAL A 100 -1.22 -10.66 9.04
C VAL A 100 -2.49 -11.45 9.37
N PRO A 101 -3.07 -11.25 10.57
CA PRO A 101 -4.14 -12.11 11.09
C PRO A 101 -5.53 -11.76 10.56
N HIS A 102 -5.75 -10.52 10.13
CA HIS A 102 -7.05 -10.02 9.69
C HIS A 102 -6.90 -9.05 8.51
N PRO A 103 -7.98 -8.80 7.75
CA PRO A 103 -7.95 -7.82 6.68
C PRO A 103 -7.65 -6.43 7.26
N GLY A 104 -6.78 -5.70 6.57
CA GLY A 104 -6.43 -4.35 6.93
C GLY A 104 -5.58 -3.70 5.85
N ILE A 105 -5.60 -2.38 5.84
CA ILE A 105 -4.78 -1.53 4.99
C ILE A 105 -3.73 -0.89 5.88
N TYR A 106 -2.48 -0.95 5.46
CA TYR A 106 -1.36 -0.42 6.21
C TYR A 106 -0.50 0.44 5.29
N ASP A 107 -0.06 1.57 5.83
CA ASP A 107 1.04 2.33 5.25
C ASP A 107 2.29 1.44 5.13
N THR A 108 3.00 1.53 4.01
CA THR A 108 4.19 0.71 3.73
C THR A 108 5.32 0.95 4.74
N ARG A 109 5.36 2.14 5.36
CA ARG A 109 6.32 2.47 6.43
C ARG A 109 6.14 1.56 7.64
N LEU A 110 4.90 1.27 8.03
CA LEU A 110 4.60 0.44 9.20
C LEU A 110 5.08 -1.00 8.98
N ILE A 111 4.78 -1.56 7.81
CA ILE A 111 5.23 -2.91 7.44
C ILE A 111 6.75 -2.98 7.36
N ARG A 112 7.40 -1.97 6.77
CA ARG A 112 8.86 -1.89 6.67
C ARG A 112 9.52 -1.83 8.05
N ASN A 113 9.02 -1.00 8.95
CA ASN A 113 9.58 -0.84 10.29
C ASN A 113 9.37 -2.10 11.13
N LEU A 114 8.21 -2.78 11.00
CA LEU A 114 7.99 -4.10 11.60
C LEU A 114 8.97 -5.15 11.07
N ALA A 115 9.23 -5.14 9.76
CA ALA A 115 10.10 -6.12 9.09
C ALA A 115 11.60 -5.93 9.41
N GLN A 116 12.00 -4.75 9.87
CA GLN A 116 13.38 -4.44 10.27
C GLN A 116 13.68 -4.76 11.74
N GLY A 117 12.65 -5.06 12.54
CA GLY A 117 12.81 -5.42 13.95
C GLY A 117 13.52 -6.77 14.12
N THR A 118 14.40 -6.86 15.13
CA THR A 118 15.13 -8.08 15.49
C THR A 118 14.48 -8.87 16.63
N SER A 119 13.40 -8.35 17.20
CA SER A 119 12.64 -8.96 18.29
C SER A 119 11.17 -9.12 17.88
N PRO A 120 10.42 -10.05 18.49
CA PRO A 120 8.98 -10.12 18.34
C PRO A 120 8.35 -8.74 18.56
N THR A 121 7.62 -8.24 17.57
CA THR A 121 7.09 -6.87 17.56
C THR A 121 5.67 -6.87 17.01
N ALA A 122 4.73 -6.29 17.76
CA ALA A 122 3.35 -6.10 17.35
C ALA A 122 3.09 -4.62 17.03
N LEU A 123 2.27 -4.36 16.02
CA LEU A 123 1.81 -3.02 15.71
C LEU A 123 0.73 -2.60 16.71
N VAL A 124 0.93 -1.45 17.35
CA VAL A 124 0.00 -0.86 18.32
C VAL A 124 -0.23 0.60 17.94
N ASP A 125 -1.40 1.15 18.24
CA ASP A 125 -1.68 2.58 18.11
C ASP A 125 -2.17 3.13 19.46
N SER A 126 -1.33 3.92 20.13
CA SER A 126 -1.67 4.52 21.44
C SER A 126 -2.55 5.77 21.31
N GLN A 127 -2.50 6.43 20.14
CA GLN A 127 -3.27 7.64 19.83
C GLN A 127 -4.01 7.45 18.50
N PRO A 128 -4.99 6.52 18.47
CA PRO A 128 -5.76 6.25 17.27
C PRO A 128 -6.55 7.50 16.85
N PRO A 129 -6.60 7.84 15.55
CA PRO A 129 -7.41 8.96 15.08
C PRO A 129 -8.91 8.76 15.37
N ASP A 130 -9.67 9.86 15.46
CA ASP A 130 -11.08 9.83 15.89
C ASP A 130 -11.97 8.89 15.08
N TYR A 131 -11.66 8.68 13.80
CA TYR A 131 -12.40 7.76 12.95
C TYR A 131 -12.25 6.28 13.35
N LEU A 132 -11.24 5.94 14.16
CA LEU A 132 -11.00 4.60 14.72
C LEU A 132 -11.57 4.41 16.13
N ASN A 133 -12.11 5.47 16.76
CA ASN A 133 -12.81 5.36 18.06
C ASN A 133 -14.07 4.47 17.98
N VAL A 134 -14.48 4.09 16.76
CA VAL A 134 -15.60 3.17 16.49
C VAL A 134 -15.19 1.70 16.64
N LEU A 135 -13.90 1.38 16.84
CA LEU A 135 -13.42 0.00 17.10
C LEU A 135 -13.58 -0.33 18.59
N PRO A 136 -14.64 -1.05 19.02
CA PRO A 136 -14.94 -1.21 20.43
C PRO A 136 -14.65 -2.64 20.91
N ASP A 137 -14.11 -3.50 20.05
CA ASP A 137 -13.97 -4.91 20.38
C ASP A 137 -12.81 -5.07 21.37
N PRO A 138 -13.09 -5.43 22.63
CA PRO A 138 -12.10 -5.43 23.71
C PRO A 138 -10.89 -6.32 23.41
N GLN A 139 -11.04 -7.28 22.50
CA GLN A 139 -9.95 -8.19 22.11
C GLN A 139 -8.78 -7.50 21.38
N TYR A 140 -8.97 -6.28 20.86
CA TYR A 140 -7.89 -5.51 20.24
C TYR A 140 -7.31 -4.45 21.19
N LEU A 141 -7.84 -4.30 22.40
CA LEU A 141 -7.30 -3.36 23.37
C LEU A 141 -6.12 -3.98 24.10
N SER A 142 -5.05 -3.22 24.27
CA SER A 142 -3.89 -3.56 25.10
C SER A 142 -3.55 -2.40 26.03
N ALA A 143 -2.74 -2.64 27.06
CA ALA A 143 -2.29 -1.58 27.96
C ALA A 143 -1.48 -0.47 27.26
N GLN A 144 -0.92 -0.77 26.08
CA GLN A 144 -0.07 0.14 25.31
C GLN A 144 -0.83 0.81 24.14
N GLY A 145 -2.11 0.48 23.93
CA GLY A 145 -2.93 1.02 22.83
C GLY A 145 -3.72 -0.05 22.08
N ILE A 146 -4.27 0.32 20.91
CA ILE A 146 -5.04 -0.59 20.06
C ILE A 146 -4.11 -1.46 19.23
N LEU A 147 -4.25 -2.78 19.32
CA LEU A 147 -3.63 -3.74 18.41
C LEU A 147 -4.19 -3.56 17.00
N CYS A 148 -3.33 -3.09 16.10
CA CYS A 148 -3.79 -2.56 14.83
C CYS A 148 -3.44 -3.39 13.61
N GLY A 149 -2.71 -4.50 13.75
CA GLY A 149 -2.64 -5.50 12.69
C GLY A 149 -1.40 -6.39 12.68
N PRO A 150 -0.46 -6.22 11.72
CA PRO A 150 0.58 -7.20 11.49
C PRO A 150 1.53 -7.33 12.68
N VAL A 151 2.02 -8.55 12.89
CA VAL A 151 2.98 -8.87 13.94
C VAL A 151 4.19 -9.53 13.32
N CYS A 152 5.39 -9.07 13.67
CA CYS A 152 6.65 -9.71 13.34
C CYS A 152 7.06 -10.62 14.50
N VAL A 153 7.29 -11.91 14.25
CA VAL A 153 7.64 -12.89 15.29
C VAL A 153 8.63 -13.91 14.74
N ASP A 154 9.47 -14.44 15.63
CA ASP A 154 10.38 -15.53 15.28
C ASP A 154 9.65 -16.87 15.19
N ARG A 155 10.08 -17.73 14.26
CA ARG A 155 9.49 -19.07 14.08
C ARG A 155 9.60 -19.93 15.33
N ALA A 156 10.78 -19.96 15.97
CA ALA A 156 10.97 -20.71 17.21
C ALA A 156 10.10 -20.19 18.35
N TRP A 157 9.82 -18.88 18.37
CA TRP A 157 8.93 -18.33 19.40
C TRP A 157 7.47 -18.73 19.16
N LEU A 158 7.02 -18.79 17.90
CA LEU A 158 5.68 -19.25 17.52
C LEU A 158 5.40 -20.70 17.92
N THR A 159 6.39 -21.60 17.86
CA THR A 159 6.20 -23.02 18.19
C THR A 159 5.90 -23.26 19.67
N LEU A 160 6.33 -22.33 20.53
CA LEU A 160 6.16 -22.40 21.98
C LEU A 160 4.79 -21.88 22.45
N GLN A 161 4.06 -21.17 21.58
CA GLN A 161 2.80 -20.55 21.96
C GLN A 161 1.64 -21.54 21.89
N THR A 162 0.71 -21.40 22.83
CA THR A 162 -0.54 -22.17 22.86
C THR A 162 -1.72 -21.24 23.11
N GLY A 163 -2.84 -21.47 22.42
CA GLY A 163 -4.05 -20.64 22.56
C GLY A 163 -4.43 -19.90 21.27
N SER A 164 -5.23 -18.84 21.42
CA SER A 164 -5.64 -18.00 20.28
C SER A 164 -4.58 -16.95 19.97
N PHE A 165 -4.48 -16.55 18.70
CA PHE A 165 -3.46 -15.60 18.24
C PHE A 165 -3.46 -14.29 19.03
N LEU A 166 -4.63 -13.69 19.20
CA LEU A 166 -4.74 -12.40 19.89
C LEU A 166 -4.38 -12.51 21.38
N SER A 167 -4.81 -13.59 22.05
CA SER A 167 -4.56 -13.76 23.49
C SER A 167 -3.06 -13.87 23.81
N PHE A 168 -2.29 -14.56 22.96
CA PHE A 168 -0.86 -14.66 23.17
C PHE A 168 -0.17 -13.33 22.87
N ILE A 169 -0.59 -12.56 21.86
CA ILE A 169 0.00 -11.26 21.55
C ILE A 169 -0.23 -10.29 22.70
N GLN A 170 -1.45 -10.25 23.25
CA GLN A 170 -1.77 -9.43 24.42
C GLN A 170 -0.92 -9.84 25.62
N SER A 171 -0.79 -11.15 25.88
CA SER A 171 0.05 -11.66 26.97
C SER A 171 1.53 -11.35 26.75
N GLY A 172 2.01 -11.44 25.51
CA GLY A 172 3.39 -11.13 25.13
C GLY A 172 3.72 -9.66 25.26
N LEU A 173 2.78 -8.77 24.91
CA LEU A 173 2.90 -7.32 25.15
C LEU A 173 2.91 -7.00 26.65
N PHE A 174 2.02 -7.63 27.43
CA PHE A 174 1.95 -7.42 28.87
C PHE A 174 3.22 -7.89 29.60
N ASN A 175 3.80 -9.01 29.16
CA ASN A 175 5.03 -9.58 29.73
C ASN A 175 6.32 -9.05 29.07
N GLU A 176 6.23 -8.03 28.22
CA GLU A 176 7.36 -7.43 27.48
C GLU A 176 8.16 -8.42 26.60
N GLN A 177 7.57 -9.56 26.26
CA GLN A 177 8.15 -10.54 25.31
C GLN A 177 7.95 -10.13 23.86
N VAL A 178 6.91 -9.33 23.60
CA VAL A 178 6.61 -8.71 22.31
C VAL A 178 6.71 -7.20 22.49
N LYS A 179 7.53 -6.54 21.67
CA LYS A 179 7.66 -5.09 21.67
C LYS A 179 6.47 -4.45 20.95
N ALA A 180 5.94 -3.34 21.45
CA ALA A 180 5.01 -2.52 20.67
C ALA A 180 5.79 -1.61 19.71
N LEU A 181 5.40 -1.64 18.44
CA LEU A 181 5.72 -0.59 17.48
C LEU A 181 4.51 0.34 17.41
N ASP A 182 4.62 1.51 18.05
CA ASP A 182 3.54 2.47 18.09
C ASP A 182 3.44 3.27 16.79
N VAL A 183 2.29 3.20 16.13
CA VAL A 183 1.97 3.96 14.90
C VAL A 183 2.11 5.47 15.12
N SER A 184 1.69 5.98 16.29
CA SER A 184 1.67 7.42 16.58
C SER A 184 3.06 8.02 16.75
N GLU A 185 4.05 7.20 17.14
CA GLU A 185 5.44 7.61 17.36
C GLU A 185 6.31 7.50 16.09
N GLN A 186 5.76 6.96 15.00
CA GLN A 186 6.50 6.80 13.75
C GLN A 186 6.73 8.13 13.03
N THR A 187 7.83 8.23 12.29
CA THR A 187 8.19 9.43 11.52
C THR A 187 7.08 9.86 10.55
N THR A 188 6.63 11.10 10.69
CA THR A 188 5.56 11.69 9.88
C THR A 188 6.07 12.22 8.54
N TYR A 189 7.28 12.76 8.49
CA TYR A 189 7.82 13.40 7.29
C TYR A 189 8.10 12.38 6.16
N LEU A 190 7.59 12.69 4.96
CA LEU A 190 7.76 11.91 3.73
C LEU A 190 8.55 12.72 2.72
N ASP A 191 9.83 12.39 2.54
CA ASP A 191 10.71 13.10 1.62
C ASP A 191 10.21 13.09 0.16
N SER A 192 9.73 11.94 -0.33
CA SER A 192 9.19 11.80 -1.69
C SER A 192 7.96 12.67 -1.96
N GLN A 193 7.23 13.06 -0.91
CA GLN A 193 6.05 13.91 -0.96
C GLN A 193 6.28 15.31 -0.40
N ARG A 194 7.46 15.55 0.19
CA ARG A 194 7.89 16.81 0.82
C ARG A 194 6.92 17.33 1.87
N ARG A 195 6.30 16.44 2.65
CA ARG A 195 5.27 16.80 3.63
C ARG A 195 5.23 15.91 4.85
N GLU A 196 4.55 16.37 5.89
CA GLU A 196 4.21 15.56 7.06
C GLU A 196 2.91 14.79 6.85
N LEU A 197 2.97 13.47 7.03
CA LEU A 197 1.82 12.58 7.00
C LEU A 197 1.98 11.49 8.05
N ARG A 198 1.11 11.51 9.07
CA ARG A 198 1.01 10.42 10.05
C ARG A 198 0.78 9.09 9.31
N PRO A 199 1.55 8.02 9.62
CA PRO A 199 1.24 6.70 9.12
C PRO A 199 -0.19 6.29 9.46
N TYR A 200 -0.86 5.69 8.49
CA TYR A 200 -2.24 5.30 8.62
C TYR A 200 -2.38 3.78 8.57
N TRP A 201 -3.43 3.31 9.22
CA TRP A 201 -3.92 1.95 9.10
C TRP A 201 -5.45 1.98 9.16
N PHE A 202 -6.06 0.98 8.53
CA PHE A 202 -7.50 0.80 8.55
C PHE A 202 -7.78 -0.70 8.74
N PRO A 203 -8.53 -1.10 9.78
CA PRO A 203 -9.01 -2.47 9.89
C PRO A 203 -10.11 -2.72 8.85
N ALA A 204 -10.69 -3.91 8.91
CA ALA A 204 -11.80 -4.33 8.07
C ALA A 204 -12.85 -3.21 7.86
N LEU A 205 -13.15 -2.93 6.59
CA LEU A 205 -13.80 -1.69 6.17
C LEU A 205 -15.32 -1.79 6.31
N ASP A 206 -15.88 -1.26 7.40
CA ASP A 206 -17.29 -0.83 7.41
C ASP A 206 -17.50 0.29 6.34
N PRO A 207 -18.67 0.41 5.68
CA PRO A 207 -18.99 1.50 4.76
C PRO A 207 -18.51 2.90 5.19
N LYS A 208 -18.68 3.28 6.47
CA LYS A 208 -18.23 4.60 6.95
C LYS A 208 -16.71 4.71 6.97
N LEU A 209 -16.04 3.67 7.48
CA LEU A 209 -14.58 3.60 7.54
C LEU A 209 -13.95 3.53 6.15
N ARG A 210 -14.63 2.91 5.18
CA ARG A 210 -14.22 2.83 3.79
C ARG A 210 -14.11 4.20 3.12
N GLN A 211 -15.05 5.10 3.40
CA GLN A 211 -14.99 6.46 2.88
C GLN A 211 -13.76 7.18 3.44
N VAL A 212 -13.57 7.13 4.77
CA VAL A 212 -12.42 7.75 5.43
C VAL A 212 -11.09 7.16 4.94
N ALA A 213 -11.03 5.84 4.76
CA ALA A 213 -9.87 5.15 4.20
C ALA A 213 -9.57 5.61 2.76
N THR A 214 -10.62 5.79 1.95
CA THR A 214 -10.48 6.28 0.57
C THR A 214 -9.92 7.70 0.58
N GLU A 215 -10.51 8.60 1.36
CA GLU A 215 -10.05 9.98 1.50
C GLU A 215 -8.62 10.05 2.02
N THR A 216 -8.27 9.22 3.00
CA THR A 216 -6.91 9.16 3.57
C THR A 216 -5.91 8.63 2.55
N ILE A 217 -6.23 7.59 1.77
CA ILE A 217 -5.33 7.07 0.72
C ILE A 217 -5.13 8.12 -0.39
N LEU A 218 -6.18 8.84 -0.75
CA LEU A 218 -6.12 9.89 -1.76
C LEU A 218 -5.34 11.09 -1.26
N ASP A 219 -5.57 11.51 -0.02
CA ASP A 219 -4.76 12.54 0.61
C ASP A 219 -3.31 12.09 0.69
N ALA A 220 -3.05 10.86 1.16
CA ALA A 220 -1.76 10.20 1.20
C ALA A 220 -1.03 10.16 -0.15
N SER A 221 -1.70 10.37 -1.30
CA SER A 221 -1.07 10.41 -2.63
C SER A 221 -0.55 11.78 -3.05
N LYS A 222 -0.98 12.85 -2.36
CA LYS A 222 -0.59 14.23 -2.67
C LYS A 222 0.88 14.48 -2.37
N LYS A 223 1.47 15.38 -3.13
CA LYS A 223 2.80 15.94 -2.91
C LYS A 223 2.61 17.39 -2.52
N GLU A 224 3.33 17.84 -1.50
CA GLU A 224 3.40 19.25 -1.17
C GLU A 224 4.27 19.94 -2.22
N SER A 225 3.63 20.89 -2.90
CA SER A 225 4.25 21.73 -3.93
C SER A 225 3.87 23.16 -3.60
N MET A 226 4.86 24.05 -3.68
CA MET A 226 4.68 25.47 -3.36
C MET A 226 4.32 26.31 -4.59
N ASP A 227 4.14 25.68 -5.74
CA ASP A 227 3.91 26.38 -7.00
C ASP A 227 2.43 26.75 -7.13
N PHE A 228 2.16 28.03 -7.39
CA PHE A 228 0.80 28.56 -7.52
C PHE A 228 -0.09 27.77 -8.51
N PRO A 229 0.39 27.33 -9.69
CA PRO A 229 -0.40 26.48 -10.60
C PRO A 229 -0.83 25.15 -9.96
N ALA A 230 0.03 24.54 -9.16
CA ALA A 230 -0.27 23.26 -8.51
C ALA A 230 -1.39 23.40 -7.47
N LEU A 231 -1.51 24.55 -6.81
CA LEU A 231 -2.62 24.84 -5.89
C LEU A 231 -3.97 24.92 -6.63
N LEU A 232 -3.99 25.46 -7.86
CA LEU A 232 -5.19 25.55 -8.67
C LEU A 232 -5.61 24.19 -9.26
N HIS A 233 -4.64 23.36 -9.65
CA HIS A 233 -4.89 22.06 -10.24
C HIS A 233 -5.22 20.97 -9.20
N ALA A 234 -4.70 21.08 -7.98
CA ALA A 234 -4.92 20.12 -6.90
C ALA A 234 -6.37 19.65 -6.70
N PRO A 235 -7.40 20.51 -6.58
CA PRO A 235 -8.78 20.06 -6.40
C PRO A 235 -9.31 19.28 -7.61
N ILE A 236 -8.94 19.69 -8.82
CA ILE A 236 -9.35 19.03 -10.07
C ILE A 236 -8.70 17.65 -10.15
N GLU A 237 -7.40 17.58 -9.87
CA GLU A 237 -6.67 16.31 -9.86
C GLU A 237 -7.23 15.33 -8.83
N ILE A 238 -7.61 15.80 -7.64
CA ILE A 238 -8.24 14.96 -6.61
C ILE A 238 -9.60 14.43 -7.10
N PHE A 239 -10.41 15.28 -7.71
CA PHE A 239 -11.69 14.86 -8.26
C PHE A 239 -11.53 13.80 -9.37
N LEU A 240 -10.56 13.99 -10.27
CA LEU A 240 -10.28 13.04 -11.35
C LEU A 240 -9.74 11.72 -10.78
N ILE A 241 -8.79 11.76 -9.84
CA ILE A 241 -8.18 10.55 -9.29
C ILE A 241 -9.17 9.71 -8.48
N GLN A 242 -10.16 10.32 -7.80
CA GLN A 242 -11.25 9.62 -7.09
C GLN A 242 -12.03 8.65 -8.00
N HIS A 243 -12.10 8.96 -9.28
CA HIS A 243 -12.77 8.15 -10.29
C HIS A 243 -11.78 7.25 -11.02
N LEU A 244 -10.64 7.82 -11.43
CA LEU A 244 -9.60 7.12 -12.19
C LEU A 244 -8.97 5.95 -11.43
N CYS A 245 -8.84 6.04 -10.10
CA CYS A 245 -8.30 4.96 -9.30
C CYS A 245 -9.17 3.70 -9.33
N LYS A 246 -10.48 3.84 -9.52
CA LYS A 246 -11.44 2.72 -9.60
C LYS A 246 -11.41 2.01 -10.96
N LEU A 247 -10.84 2.65 -11.98
CA LEU A 247 -10.74 2.08 -13.32
C LEU A 247 -9.49 1.19 -13.44
N PRO A 248 -9.49 0.19 -14.34
CA PRO A 248 -8.32 -0.64 -14.61
C PRO A 248 -7.27 0.08 -15.49
N ILE A 249 -7.02 1.36 -15.19
CA ILE A 249 -6.03 2.21 -15.89
C ILE A 249 -4.76 2.28 -15.05
N SER A 250 -3.60 2.03 -15.67
CA SER A 250 -2.28 2.13 -15.04
C SER A 250 -1.69 3.54 -15.16
N PRO A 251 -0.77 3.94 -14.27
CA PRO A 251 -0.03 5.20 -14.36
C PRO A 251 0.59 5.42 -15.74
N ASN A 252 1.30 4.43 -16.27
CA ASN A 252 1.93 4.53 -17.59
C ASN A 252 0.94 4.82 -18.73
N GLN A 253 -0.31 4.35 -18.64
CA GLN A 253 -1.34 4.68 -19.63
C GLN A 253 -1.74 6.16 -19.55
N ILE A 254 -1.76 6.72 -18.34
CA ILE A 254 -2.00 8.16 -18.11
C ILE A 254 -0.83 8.97 -18.67
N THR A 255 0.42 8.56 -18.41
CA THR A 255 1.63 9.22 -18.94
C THR A 255 1.64 9.24 -20.48
N ILE A 256 1.29 8.12 -21.14
CA ILE A 256 1.18 8.05 -22.60
C ILE A 256 0.09 8.99 -23.10
N PHE A 257 -1.08 9.00 -22.45
CA PHE A 257 -2.17 9.90 -22.80
C PHE A 257 -1.76 11.37 -22.62
N CYS A 258 -1.09 11.71 -21.53
CA CYS A 258 -0.53 13.04 -21.26
C CYS A 258 0.36 13.50 -22.42
N ASN A 259 1.30 12.66 -22.85
CA ASN A 259 2.18 12.94 -23.98
C ASN A 259 1.42 13.20 -25.29
N ILE A 260 0.38 12.41 -25.61
CA ILE A 260 -0.43 12.63 -26.82
C ILE A 260 -1.11 14.01 -26.77
N VAL A 261 -1.65 14.39 -25.61
CA VAL A 261 -2.27 15.71 -25.41
C VAL A 261 -1.22 16.82 -25.51
N ALA A 262 -0.03 16.61 -24.96
CA ALA A 262 1.06 17.57 -25.02
C ALA A 262 1.54 17.84 -26.45
N TYR A 263 1.74 16.81 -27.27
CA TYR A 263 2.11 16.99 -28.67
C TYR A 263 0.97 17.57 -29.52
N THR A 264 -0.28 17.42 -29.08
CA THR A 264 -1.41 18.12 -29.69
C THR A 264 -1.31 19.64 -29.47
N ALA A 265 -0.86 20.10 -28.30
CA ALA A 265 -0.57 21.52 -28.08
C ALA A 265 0.55 22.01 -29.00
N THR A 266 1.62 21.22 -29.19
CA THR A 266 2.70 21.51 -30.14
C THR A 266 2.16 21.74 -31.55
N PHE A 267 1.28 20.85 -32.01
CA PHE A 267 0.63 20.99 -33.32
C PHE A 267 -0.22 22.25 -33.41
N LEU A 268 -1.01 22.57 -32.38
CA LEU A 268 -1.83 23.79 -32.38
C LEU A 268 -0.98 25.07 -32.42
N PHE A 269 0.13 25.11 -31.69
CA PHE A 269 1.07 26.23 -31.75
C PHE A 269 1.67 26.40 -33.15
N SER A 270 2.01 25.31 -33.85
CA SER A 270 2.62 25.41 -35.19
C SER A 270 1.65 25.87 -36.27
N GLN A 271 0.34 25.70 -36.04
CA GLN A 271 -0.71 26.23 -36.89
C GLN A 271 -1.07 27.69 -36.53
N GLY A 272 -0.40 28.30 -35.55
CA GLY A 272 -0.72 29.65 -35.05
C GLY A 272 -2.00 29.72 -34.21
N LEU A 273 -2.58 28.58 -33.82
CA LEU A 273 -3.81 28.50 -32.98
C LEU A 273 -3.46 28.66 -31.49
N LEU A 274 -2.86 29.81 -31.14
CA LEU A 274 -2.25 30.04 -29.83
C LEU A 274 -3.21 29.85 -28.65
N ALA A 275 -4.44 30.38 -28.76
CA ALA A 275 -5.43 30.27 -27.68
C ALA A 275 -5.78 28.80 -27.36
N TRP A 276 -5.97 27.97 -28.40
CA TRP A 276 -6.24 26.54 -28.23
C TRP A 276 -5.02 25.78 -27.74
N GLY A 277 -3.82 26.12 -28.24
CA GLY A 277 -2.57 25.55 -27.74
C GLY A 277 -2.37 25.80 -26.25
N ILE A 278 -2.61 27.04 -25.78
CA ILE A 278 -2.55 27.39 -24.35
C ILE A 278 -3.56 26.59 -23.54
N MET A 279 -4.81 26.48 -24.01
CA MET A 279 -5.84 25.69 -23.31
C MET A 279 -5.43 24.22 -23.16
N VAL A 280 -4.87 23.62 -24.21
CA VAL A 280 -4.39 22.23 -24.16
C VAL A 280 -3.16 22.10 -23.26
N ALA A 281 -2.21 23.02 -23.32
CA ALA A 281 -1.03 23.03 -22.45
C ALA A 281 -1.40 23.13 -20.95
N LEU A 282 -2.41 23.94 -20.59
CA LEU A 282 -2.93 23.99 -19.23
C LEU A 282 -3.58 22.66 -18.80
N ALA A 283 -4.26 21.97 -19.73
CA ALA A 283 -4.83 20.65 -19.45
C ALA A 283 -3.74 19.58 -19.23
N VAL A 284 -2.62 19.67 -19.94
CA VAL A 284 -1.45 18.78 -19.76
C VAL A 284 -0.94 18.85 -18.34
N GLY A 285 -0.77 20.05 -17.77
CA GLY A 285 -0.32 20.21 -16.38
C GLY A 285 -1.22 19.50 -15.35
N ILE A 286 -2.54 19.46 -15.59
CA ILE A 286 -3.48 18.70 -14.74
C ILE A 286 -3.30 17.20 -14.93
N ILE A 287 -3.22 16.73 -16.19
CA ILE A 287 -3.13 15.29 -16.53
C ILE A 287 -1.82 14.70 -16.03
N ASP A 288 -0.73 15.45 -16.14
CA ASP A 288 0.60 15.07 -15.70
C ASP A 288 0.62 14.74 -14.20
N GLY A 289 -0.01 15.58 -13.37
CA GLY A 289 -0.14 15.31 -11.92
C GLY A 289 -0.92 14.03 -11.57
N LEU A 290 -1.73 13.48 -12.49
CA LEU A 290 -2.58 12.31 -12.24
C LEU A 290 -1.80 10.99 -12.21
N ASP A 291 -0.75 10.83 -13.01
CA ASP A 291 -0.06 9.54 -13.12
C ASP A 291 0.68 9.19 -11.82
N GLY A 292 1.38 10.14 -11.21
CA GLY A 292 2.09 9.99 -9.96
C GLY A 292 1.13 9.79 -8.80
N LYS A 293 -0.03 10.48 -8.80
CA LYS A 293 -1.09 10.23 -7.82
C LYS A 293 -1.67 8.82 -7.98
N GLN A 294 -1.96 8.39 -9.20
CA GLN A 294 -2.45 7.04 -9.48
C GLN A 294 -1.44 5.98 -9.03
N ALA A 295 -0.16 6.20 -9.31
CA ALA A 295 0.93 5.30 -8.92
C ALA A 295 1.01 5.15 -7.40
N ARG A 296 0.90 6.25 -6.64
CA ARG A 296 0.91 6.19 -5.17
C ARG A 296 -0.35 5.55 -4.60
N VAL A 297 -1.54 5.90 -5.12
CA VAL A 297 -2.82 5.31 -4.70
C VAL A 297 -2.83 3.80 -4.92
N LYS A 298 -2.30 3.32 -6.06
CA LYS A 298 -2.27 1.90 -6.42
C LYS A 298 -0.99 1.15 -6.02
N LEU A 299 -0.06 1.82 -5.33
CA LEU A 299 1.25 1.25 -4.97
C LEU A 299 1.99 0.71 -6.22
N GLU A 300 1.92 1.46 -7.31
CA GLU A 300 2.53 1.21 -8.62
C GLU A 300 3.74 2.11 -8.87
N VAL A 301 4.34 2.68 -7.83
CA VAL A 301 5.52 3.54 -7.95
C VAL A 301 6.69 2.71 -8.47
N THR A 302 7.28 3.13 -9.60
CA THR A 302 8.43 2.46 -10.22
C THR A 302 9.68 3.33 -10.16
N PRO A 303 10.88 2.75 -10.15
CA PRO A 303 12.13 3.50 -10.36
C PRO A 303 12.19 4.16 -11.75
N VAL A 304 11.43 3.62 -12.72
CA VAL A 304 11.34 4.12 -14.10
C VAL A 304 10.59 5.46 -14.18
N GLY A 305 9.93 5.91 -13.09
CA GLY A 305 9.36 7.25 -13.01
C GLY A 305 10.38 8.37 -13.25
N GLU A 306 11.68 8.13 -13.07
CA GLU A 306 12.72 9.09 -13.44
C GLU A 306 12.76 9.40 -14.96
N TYR A 307 12.27 8.50 -15.82
CA TYR A 307 12.15 8.77 -17.26
C TYR A 307 10.94 9.64 -17.61
N GLU A 308 9.94 9.76 -16.73
CA GLU A 308 8.76 10.62 -16.94
C GLU A 308 9.22 12.08 -17.08
N HIS A 309 10.16 12.51 -16.23
CA HIS A 309 10.81 13.82 -16.33
C HIS A 309 11.50 14.09 -17.66
N THR A 310 11.91 13.04 -18.39
CA THR A 310 12.50 13.22 -19.73
C THR A 310 11.42 13.55 -20.76
N PHE A 311 10.25 12.92 -20.66
CA PHE A 311 9.13 13.21 -21.55
C PHE A 311 8.59 14.63 -21.34
N ASP A 312 8.52 15.07 -20.08
CA ASP A 312 8.14 16.43 -19.71
C ASP A 312 9.00 17.47 -20.43
N TYR A 313 10.30 17.30 -20.28
CA TYR A 313 11.27 18.16 -20.91
C TYR A 313 11.16 18.17 -22.44
N LEU A 314 10.91 17.00 -23.07
CA LEU A 314 10.79 16.89 -24.52
C LEU A 314 9.58 17.61 -25.09
N TYR A 315 8.38 17.44 -24.49
CA TYR A 315 7.20 18.12 -25.01
C TYR A 315 7.26 19.63 -24.72
N GLU A 316 7.82 20.06 -23.60
CA GLU A 316 8.02 21.49 -23.30
C GLU A 316 8.93 22.16 -24.34
N LEU A 317 10.06 21.52 -24.67
CA LEU A 317 10.94 21.96 -25.76
C LEU A 317 10.20 22.07 -27.08
N SER A 318 9.34 21.09 -27.38
CA SER A 318 8.56 21.10 -28.61
C SER A 318 7.60 22.30 -28.68
N TRP A 319 7.01 22.73 -27.56
CA TRP A 319 6.17 23.93 -27.52
C TRP A 319 6.98 25.19 -27.83
N TRP A 320 8.16 25.33 -27.23
CA TRP A 320 9.05 26.47 -27.51
C TRP A 320 9.47 26.53 -28.97
N PHE A 321 9.87 25.40 -29.57
CA PHE A 321 10.20 25.34 -31.00
C PHE A 321 9.01 25.69 -31.89
N SER A 322 7.82 25.21 -31.52
CA SER A 322 6.60 25.47 -32.28
C SER A 322 6.15 26.92 -32.24
N LEU A 323 6.35 27.59 -31.09
CA LEU A 323 6.09 29.04 -30.94
C LEU A 323 7.13 29.91 -31.63
N ALA A 324 8.35 29.40 -31.83
CA ALA A 324 9.42 30.12 -32.50
C ALA A 324 9.39 30.01 -34.04
N TYR A 325 8.64 29.05 -34.58
CA TYR A 325 8.45 28.81 -36.01
C TYR A 325 7.41 29.76 -36.60
#